data_AF-A0A6L4Z2U9-F1
#
_entry.id   AF-A0A6L4Z2U9-F1
#
_cell.length_a   1.000
_cell.length_b   1.000
_cell.length_c   1.000
_cell.angle_alpha   90.00
_cell.angle_beta   90.00
_cell.angle_gamma   90.00
#
_symmetry.space_group_name_H-M   'P 1'
#
loop_
_entity.id
_entity.type
_entity.pdbx_description
1 polymer ?
#
loop_
_entity_poly.entity_id
_entity_poly.type
_entity_poly.pdbx_seq_one_letter_code
_entity_poly.pdbx_strand_id
1 'polypeptide(L)'
;MLALTISFPTSNAAIFQKKPLAKAEVVTKLEAASRHEIVQGDIAAEINERGIDFPLTDAVLKDFRKAGAKSIVVDALLRASSNKSMPTDDLPEATAFNPDDDADPTTKAKRIAALPFIEQARHYALGYVQELPNFVVNQRVLRSTRDPGSGQWRARDTLEIEVTYEASKGETYKLKSVNGRPASKSYDNVGGASSTGEFGTVLIALFRADAKTEFKQGPNDRIDGRSATIYDFRILTQNSTYQVTETRSNQSIISGYKGSIWIDQET
;
A
#
# COMPACT_ATOMS: atom_id res chain seq x y z
N MET A 1 27.96 18.77 -49.34
CA MET A 1 27.90 18.08 -48.04
C MET A 1 27.40 19.12 -47.03
N LEU A 2 26.09 19.19 -46.81
CA LEU A 2 25.44 20.20 -45.96
C LEU A 2 25.39 19.66 -44.52
N ALA A 3 26.06 20.31 -43.57
CA ALA A 3 25.98 19.98 -42.16
C ALA A 3 24.85 20.81 -41.52
N LEU A 4 23.81 20.13 -41.04
CA LEU A 4 22.68 20.73 -40.33
C LEU A 4 22.94 20.57 -38.83
N THR A 5 23.34 21.65 -38.15
CA THR A 5 23.44 21.73 -36.69
C THR A 5 22.08 22.05 -36.10
N ILE A 6 21.46 21.06 -35.44
CA ILE A 6 20.22 21.25 -34.69
C ILE A 6 20.61 21.57 -33.24
N SER A 7 20.41 22.83 -32.84
CA SER A 7 20.49 23.25 -31.44
C SER A 7 19.14 22.96 -30.78
N PHE A 8 19.12 22.06 -29.81
CA PHE A 8 17.94 21.83 -28.98
C PHE A 8 17.92 22.89 -27.86
N PRO A 9 16.86 23.69 -27.73
CA PRO A 9 16.71 24.53 -26.54
C PRO A 9 16.51 23.62 -25.33
N THR A 10 17.40 23.72 -24.36
CA THR A 10 17.19 23.17 -23.02
C THR A 10 16.00 23.91 -22.40
N SER A 11 14.81 23.33 -22.52
CA SER A 11 13.63 23.82 -21.82
C SER A 11 13.80 23.48 -20.34
N ASN A 12 14.34 24.43 -19.58
CA ASN A 12 14.36 24.40 -18.13
C ASN A 12 12.91 24.62 -17.66
N ALA A 13 12.11 23.55 -17.67
CA ALA A 13 10.81 23.55 -17.02
C ALA A 13 11.06 23.64 -15.52
N ALA A 14 10.91 24.84 -14.97
CA ALA A 14 10.79 25.03 -13.53
C ALA A 14 9.57 24.21 -13.07
N ILE A 15 9.82 23.07 -12.43
CA ILE A 15 8.78 22.30 -11.74
C ILE A 15 8.32 23.20 -10.60
N PHE A 16 7.18 23.87 -10.78
CA PHE A 16 6.47 24.50 -9.66
C PHE A 16 6.02 23.39 -8.71
N GLN A 17 6.88 23.05 -7.76
CA GLN A 17 6.57 22.10 -6.70
C GLN A 17 5.47 22.73 -5.83
N LYS A 18 4.22 22.30 -6.05
CA LYS A 18 3.06 22.74 -5.25
C LYS A 18 3.35 22.48 -3.77
N LYS A 19 3.02 23.46 -2.90
CA LYS A 19 3.29 23.38 -1.45
C LYS A 19 2.79 22.05 -0.87
N PRO A 20 3.59 21.31 -0.07
CA PRO A 20 3.13 20.08 0.57
C PRO A 20 1.90 20.29 1.44
N LEU A 21 1.09 19.25 1.60
CA LEU A 21 -0.15 19.31 2.36
C LEU A 21 0.10 19.41 3.87
N ALA A 22 -0.62 20.32 4.51
CA ALA A 22 -0.64 20.45 5.97
C ALA A 22 -1.60 19.46 6.64
N LYS A 23 -1.35 19.09 7.91
CA LYS A 23 -2.23 18.17 8.67
C LYS A 23 -3.68 18.66 8.65
N ALA A 24 -3.89 19.95 8.90
CA ALA A 24 -5.22 20.56 8.91
C ALA A 24 -5.90 20.49 7.53
N GLU A 25 -5.15 20.68 6.45
CA GLU A 25 -5.67 20.61 5.08
C GLU A 25 -6.18 19.20 4.74
N VAL A 26 -5.44 18.16 5.15
CA VAL A 26 -5.87 16.76 4.99
C VAL A 26 -7.13 16.48 5.82
N VAL A 27 -7.21 16.95 7.07
CA VAL A 27 -8.42 16.79 7.91
C VAL A 27 -9.63 17.47 7.25
N THR A 28 -9.51 18.73 6.80
CA THR A 28 -10.61 19.45 6.14
C THR A 28 -11.10 18.73 4.89
N LYS A 29 -10.19 18.16 4.10
CA LYS A 29 -10.55 17.35 2.92
C LYS A 29 -11.27 16.06 3.33
N LEU A 30 -10.83 15.38 4.39
CA LEU A 30 -11.52 14.19 4.90
C LEU A 30 -12.94 14.51 5.40
N GLU A 31 -13.14 15.65 6.04
CA GLU A 31 -14.47 16.13 6.44
C GLU A 31 -15.35 16.42 5.21
N ALA A 32 -14.82 17.04 4.16
CA ALA A 32 -15.54 17.23 2.90
C ALA A 32 -15.89 15.89 2.23
N ALA A 33 -14.99 14.90 2.28
CA ALA A 33 -15.25 13.55 1.78
C ALA A 33 -16.37 12.85 2.58
N SER A 34 -16.46 13.07 3.90
CA SER A 34 -17.57 12.55 4.71
C SER A 34 -18.93 13.14 4.32
N ARG A 35 -18.94 14.36 3.79
CA ARG A 35 -20.12 15.02 3.21
C ARG A 35 -20.36 14.67 1.74
N HIS A 36 -19.57 13.76 1.17
CA HIS A 36 -19.61 13.36 -0.24
C HIS A 36 -19.32 14.50 -1.23
N GLU A 37 -18.64 15.56 -0.79
CA GLU A 37 -18.26 16.70 -1.66
C GLU A 37 -17.03 16.37 -2.52
N ILE A 38 -16.15 15.51 -2.03
CA ILE A 38 -14.95 15.03 -2.73
C ILE A 38 -14.72 13.54 -2.51
N VAL A 39 -13.98 12.89 -3.41
CA VAL A 39 -13.67 11.47 -3.30
C VAL A 39 -12.32 11.30 -2.60
N GLN A 40 -12.19 10.29 -1.74
CA GLN A 40 -10.92 10.03 -1.04
C GLN A 40 -9.75 9.67 -1.96
N GLY A 41 -10.03 9.19 -3.18
CA GLY A 41 -9.02 9.01 -4.22
C GLY A 41 -8.37 10.32 -4.68
N ASP A 42 -9.12 11.43 -4.70
CA ASP A 42 -8.56 12.74 -5.06
C ASP A 42 -7.63 13.25 -3.96
N ILE A 43 -8.01 13.04 -2.69
CA ILE A 43 -7.16 13.36 -1.53
C ILE A 43 -5.85 12.57 -1.59
N ALA A 44 -5.93 11.27 -1.88
CA ALA A 44 -4.76 10.41 -2.01
C ALA A 44 -3.85 10.83 -3.17
N ALA A 45 -4.41 11.13 -4.34
CA ALA A 45 -3.65 11.61 -5.50
C ALA A 45 -2.93 12.93 -5.19
N GLU A 46 -3.59 13.85 -4.48
CA GLU A 46 -3.02 15.13 -4.08
C GLU A 46 -1.89 14.97 -3.04
N ILE A 47 -2.03 14.03 -2.10
CA ILE A 47 -0.96 13.67 -1.15
C ILE A 47 0.26 13.13 -1.90
N ASN A 48 0.06 12.29 -2.92
CA ASN A 48 1.17 11.72 -3.68
C ASN A 48 1.82 12.77 -4.62
N GLU A 49 1.06 13.73 -5.13
CA GLU A 49 1.59 14.82 -5.97
C GLU A 49 2.37 15.85 -5.13
N ARG A 50 1.82 16.28 -3.99
CA ARG A 50 2.33 17.41 -3.20
C ARG A 50 3.23 16.97 -2.03
N GLY A 51 3.09 15.73 -1.56
CA GLY A 51 3.67 15.28 -0.30
C GLY A 51 3.00 15.91 0.93
N ILE A 52 3.58 15.64 2.11
CA ILE A 52 3.10 16.15 3.41
C ILE A 52 4.17 16.98 4.13
N ASP A 53 3.76 18.06 4.80
CA ASP A 53 4.68 18.90 5.57
C ASP A 53 4.85 18.48 7.04
N PHE A 54 4.03 17.52 7.52
CA PHE A 54 3.99 17.07 8.91
C PHE A 54 4.57 15.65 9.08
N PRO A 55 5.08 15.30 10.28
CA PRO A 55 5.50 13.93 10.57
C PRO A 55 4.27 13.02 10.71
N LEU A 56 4.32 11.84 10.08
CA LEU A 56 3.25 10.85 10.19
C LEU A 56 3.53 9.91 11.37
N THR A 57 3.07 10.29 12.56
CA THR A 57 3.14 9.45 13.77
C THR A 57 1.91 8.56 13.90
N ASP A 58 1.97 7.49 14.71
CA ASP A 58 0.83 6.63 15.00
C ASP A 58 -0.39 7.40 15.52
N ALA A 59 -0.15 8.43 16.34
CA ALA A 59 -1.21 9.31 16.84
C ALA A 59 -1.87 10.10 15.71
N VAL A 60 -1.09 10.64 14.78
CA VAL A 60 -1.59 11.37 13.61
C VAL A 60 -2.36 10.44 12.66
N LEU A 61 -1.86 9.23 12.44
CA LEU A 61 -2.52 8.21 11.62
C LEU A 61 -3.87 7.81 12.24
N LYS A 62 -3.92 7.65 13.56
CA LYS A 62 -5.14 7.39 14.31
C LYS A 62 -6.14 8.54 14.21
N ASP A 63 -5.67 9.79 14.26
CA ASP A 63 -6.52 10.97 14.08
C ASP A 63 -7.14 11.00 12.67
N PHE A 64 -6.36 10.75 11.62
CA PHE A 64 -6.89 10.69 10.26
C PHE A 64 -7.90 9.57 10.07
N ARG A 65 -7.67 8.39 10.66
CA ARG A 65 -8.66 7.30 10.64
C ARG A 65 -9.95 7.68 11.35
N LYS A 66 -9.86 8.38 12.49
CA LYS A 66 -11.04 8.92 13.20
C LYS A 66 -11.77 9.96 12.36
N ALA A 67 -11.04 10.76 11.58
CA ALA A 67 -11.60 11.69 10.60
C ALA A 67 -12.16 11.01 9.34
N GLY A 68 -12.14 9.67 9.28
CA GLY A 68 -12.72 8.88 8.19
C GLY A 68 -11.75 8.53 7.07
N ALA A 69 -10.44 8.74 7.23
CA ALA A 69 -9.45 8.32 6.24
C ALA A 69 -9.50 6.80 6.03
N LYS A 70 -9.76 6.41 4.78
CA LYS A 70 -9.71 5.04 4.29
C LYS A 70 -8.28 4.64 3.94
N SER A 71 -8.08 3.34 3.70
CA SER A 71 -6.82 2.75 3.21
C SER A 71 -6.14 3.58 2.13
N ILE A 72 -6.85 4.03 1.10
CA ILE A 72 -6.27 4.81 -0.01
C ILE A 72 -5.57 6.10 0.44
N VAL A 73 -6.15 6.83 1.40
CA VAL A 73 -5.56 8.05 1.97
C VAL A 73 -4.46 7.68 2.95
N VAL A 74 -4.68 6.68 3.78
CA VAL A 74 -3.68 6.17 4.74
C VAL A 74 -2.41 5.71 4.00
N ASP A 75 -2.55 4.99 2.89
CA ASP A 75 -1.45 4.53 2.07
C ASP A 75 -0.73 5.69 1.40
N ALA A 76 -1.47 6.67 0.86
CA ALA A 76 -0.86 7.87 0.29
C ALA A 76 -0.05 8.65 1.35
N LEU A 77 -0.57 8.81 2.56
CA LEU A 77 0.16 9.42 3.67
C LEU A 77 1.41 8.62 4.03
N LEU A 78 1.31 7.29 4.13
CA LEU A 78 2.44 6.42 4.45
C LEU A 78 3.52 6.48 3.37
N ARG A 79 3.14 6.49 2.08
CA ARG A 79 4.08 6.68 0.96
C ARG A 79 4.74 8.05 1.00
N ALA A 80 3.97 9.12 1.20
CA ALA A 80 4.49 10.47 1.32
C ALA A 80 5.46 10.62 2.51
N SER A 81 5.22 9.89 3.61
CA SER A 81 6.12 9.83 4.75
C SER A 81 7.39 9.01 4.44
N SER A 82 7.26 7.86 3.77
CA SER A 82 8.41 7.01 3.39
C SER A 82 9.33 7.69 2.36
N ASN A 83 8.77 8.52 1.47
CA ASN A 83 9.58 9.34 0.55
C ASN A 83 10.35 10.47 1.26
N LYS A 84 9.87 10.90 2.44
CA LYS A 84 10.52 11.93 3.27
C LYS A 84 11.48 11.33 4.31
N SER A 85 11.38 10.03 4.54
CA SER A 85 12.14 9.31 5.56
C SER A 85 12.32 7.87 5.10
N MET A 86 13.49 7.54 4.56
CA MET A 86 14.13 6.30 4.96
C MET A 86 14.62 6.53 6.40
N PRO A 87 14.06 5.87 7.43
CA PRO A 87 14.78 5.68 8.67
C PRO A 87 15.72 4.49 8.44
N THR A 88 17.03 4.73 8.53
CA THR A 88 18.09 3.70 8.51
C THR A 88 18.20 2.92 9.82
N ASP A 89 17.27 3.07 10.76
CA ASP A 89 17.56 2.82 12.18
C ASP A 89 17.06 1.51 12.79
N ASP A 90 16.58 0.53 12.02
CA ASP A 90 16.24 -0.79 12.56
C ASP A 90 16.87 -1.96 11.76
N LEU A 91 18.09 -1.77 11.26
CA LEU A 91 18.97 -2.90 10.92
C LEU A 91 19.75 -3.29 12.19
N PRO A 92 19.80 -4.58 12.58
CA PRO A 92 20.68 -4.99 13.67
C PRO A 92 22.12 -4.57 13.36
N GLU A 93 22.70 -3.86 14.33
CA GLU A 93 23.99 -3.20 14.30
C GLU A 93 25.11 -4.18 13.87
N ALA A 94 25.43 -4.18 12.58
CA ALA A 94 26.59 -4.87 12.02
C ALA A 94 27.49 -3.85 11.31
N THR A 95 28.40 -3.29 12.10
CA THR A 95 29.67 -2.64 11.73
C THR A 95 29.63 -1.43 10.78
N ALA A 96 29.92 -0.26 11.35
CA ALA A 96 30.47 0.96 10.71
C ALA A 96 29.81 1.41 9.38
N PHE A 97 28.76 2.22 9.50
CA PHE A 97 28.09 2.89 8.39
C PHE A 97 28.95 4.06 7.86
N ASN A 98 29.50 3.91 6.65
CA ASN A 98 30.07 5.02 5.88
C ASN A 98 29.09 5.39 4.75
N PRO A 99 28.55 6.63 4.71
CA PRO A 99 27.56 7.06 3.72
C PRO A 99 28.04 6.98 2.26
N ASP A 100 29.35 7.00 2.03
CA ASP A 100 29.95 6.92 0.70
C ASP A 100 29.90 5.50 0.09
N ASP A 101 29.66 4.46 0.90
CA ASP A 101 29.64 3.07 0.43
C ASP A 101 28.32 2.67 -0.26
N ASP A 102 27.30 3.54 -0.27
CA ASP A 102 26.04 3.35 -1.00
C ASP A 102 26.13 3.79 -2.48
N ALA A 103 27.21 4.48 -2.87
CA ALA A 103 27.44 4.92 -4.24
C ALA A 103 28.00 3.82 -5.15
N ASP A 104 28.66 2.80 -4.61
CA ASP A 104 29.16 1.64 -5.37
C ASP A 104 28.14 0.48 -5.36
N PRO A 105 27.55 0.13 -6.53
CA PRO A 105 26.61 -0.98 -6.67
C PRO A 105 27.14 -2.33 -6.16
N THR A 106 28.46 -2.55 -6.27
CA THR A 106 29.09 -3.81 -5.88
C THR A 106 29.11 -3.99 -4.37
N THR A 107 29.43 -2.92 -3.64
CA THR A 107 29.47 -2.92 -2.18
C THR A 107 28.05 -3.00 -1.61
N LYS A 108 27.07 -2.32 -2.22
CA LYS A 108 25.65 -2.44 -1.87
C LYS A 108 25.13 -3.88 -2.04
N ALA A 109 25.40 -4.53 -3.17
CA ALA A 109 24.97 -5.91 -3.41
C ALA A 109 25.54 -6.90 -2.39
N LYS A 110 26.82 -6.74 -2.03
CA LYS A 110 27.45 -7.58 -0.99
C LYS A 110 26.81 -7.40 0.38
N ARG A 111 26.46 -6.16 0.77
CA ARG A 111 25.76 -5.90 2.03
C ARG A 111 24.40 -6.58 2.07
N ILE A 112 23.61 -6.45 0.99
CA ILE A 112 22.30 -7.09 0.90
C ILE A 112 22.45 -8.60 1.03
N ALA A 113 23.36 -9.22 0.28
CA ALA A 113 23.60 -10.67 0.32
C ALA A 113 24.03 -11.21 1.71
N ALA A 114 24.56 -10.35 2.59
CA ALA A 114 24.95 -10.72 3.95
C ALA A 114 23.79 -10.66 4.97
N LEU A 115 22.65 -10.06 4.63
CA LEU A 115 21.48 -9.97 5.50
C LEU A 115 20.77 -11.33 5.64
N PRO A 116 19.99 -11.55 6.72
CA PRO A 116 19.06 -12.67 6.77
C PRO A 116 18.13 -12.67 5.54
N PHE A 117 17.78 -13.85 5.01
CA PHE A 117 17.04 -13.95 3.74
C PHE A 117 15.74 -13.13 3.70
N ILE A 118 14.99 -13.07 4.81
CA ILE A 118 13.78 -12.24 4.90
C ILE A 118 14.06 -10.72 4.81
N GLU A 119 15.23 -10.28 5.26
CA GLU A 119 15.66 -8.88 5.16
C GLU A 119 16.15 -8.54 3.74
N GLN A 120 16.71 -9.52 3.02
CA GLN A 120 16.98 -9.40 1.58
C GLN A 120 15.67 -9.22 0.82
N ALA A 121 14.69 -10.08 1.08
CA ALA A 121 13.36 -9.99 0.47
C ALA A 121 12.67 -8.66 0.78
N ARG A 122 12.79 -8.16 2.03
CA ARG A 122 12.30 -6.83 2.42
C ARG A 122 12.92 -5.73 1.56
N HIS A 123 14.24 -5.76 1.36
CA HIS A 123 14.94 -4.77 0.54
C HIS A 123 14.39 -4.75 -0.90
N TYR A 124 14.35 -5.91 -1.54
CA TYR A 124 13.89 -6.02 -2.93
C TYR A 124 12.39 -5.69 -3.08
N ALA A 125 11.56 -6.19 -2.17
CA ALA A 125 10.12 -5.93 -2.21
C ALA A 125 9.82 -4.42 -2.11
N LEU A 126 10.50 -3.70 -1.21
CA LEU A 126 10.30 -2.25 -1.03
C LEU A 126 10.85 -1.42 -2.22
N GLY A 127 11.97 -1.82 -2.81
CA GLY A 127 12.49 -1.19 -4.03
C GLY A 127 11.55 -1.40 -5.22
N TYR A 128 11.05 -2.63 -5.36
CA TYR A 128 10.18 -3.01 -6.48
C TYR A 128 8.86 -2.24 -6.52
N VAL A 129 8.33 -1.80 -5.36
CA VAL A 129 7.09 -1.01 -5.29
C VAL A 129 7.11 0.22 -6.19
N GLN A 130 8.26 0.90 -6.28
CA GLN A 130 8.40 2.13 -7.07
C GLN A 130 8.47 1.84 -8.57
N GLU A 131 8.84 0.61 -8.93
CA GLU A 131 9.04 0.15 -10.30
C GLU A 131 7.86 -0.69 -10.82
N LEU A 132 6.87 -0.97 -9.96
CA LEU A 132 5.67 -1.72 -10.34
C LEU A 132 4.96 -1.00 -11.49
N PRO A 133 4.73 -1.69 -12.63
CA PRO A 133 3.91 -1.14 -13.68
C PRO A 133 2.48 -0.93 -13.17
N ASN A 134 1.73 -0.05 -13.84
CA ASN A 134 0.32 0.10 -13.51
C ASN A 134 -0.42 -1.18 -13.89
N PHE A 135 -1.14 -1.76 -12.93
CA PHE A 135 -1.93 -2.97 -13.14
C PHE A 135 -3.41 -2.65 -13.15
N VAL A 136 -4.16 -3.37 -13.98
CA VAL A 136 -5.61 -3.44 -13.90
C VAL A 136 -5.99 -4.92 -13.81
N VAL A 137 -6.64 -5.29 -12.72
CA VAL A 137 -7.06 -6.67 -12.47
C VAL A 137 -8.55 -6.75 -12.17
N ASN A 138 -9.15 -7.89 -12.48
CA ASN A 138 -10.52 -8.20 -12.09
C ASN A 138 -10.50 -9.03 -10.80
N GLN A 139 -10.93 -8.40 -9.70
CA GLN A 139 -11.12 -9.06 -8.41
C GLN A 139 -12.57 -9.54 -8.28
N ARG A 140 -12.72 -10.83 -7.99
CA ARG A 140 -14.01 -11.44 -7.68
C ARG A 140 -14.13 -11.74 -6.19
N VAL A 141 -15.16 -11.21 -5.54
CA VAL A 141 -15.40 -11.38 -4.10
C VAL A 141 -16.72 -12.11 -3.87
N LEU A 142 -16.68 -13.25 -3.18
CA LEU A 142 -17.88 -13.96 -2.74
C LEU A 142 -18.13 -13.61 -1.27
N ARG A 143 -19.29 -13.00 -0.99
CA ARG A 143 -19.65 -12.58 0.36
C ARG A 143 -20.72 -13.48 0.94
N SER A 144 -20.55 -13.81 2.21
CA SER A 144 -21.51 -14.56 3.01
C SER A 144 -21.83 -13.81 4.29
N THR A 145 -23.05 -13.98 4.79
CA THR A 145 -23.52 -13.39 6.04
C THR A 145 -24.03 -14.47 6.98
N ARG A 146 -23.94 -14.18 8.27
CA ARG A 146 -24.46 -15.03 9.33
C ARG A 146 -25.15 -14.14 10.35
N ASP A 147 -26.41 -14.43 10.63
CA ASP A 147 -27.16 -13.73 11.66
C ASP A 147 -26.68 -14.17 13.05
N PRO A 148 -26.59 -13.26 14.04
CA PRO A 148 -26.27 -13.63 15.42
C PRO A 148 -27.20 -14.76 15.92
N GLY A 149 -26.61 -15.81 16.51
CA GLY A 149 -27.37 -16.98 17.00
C GLY A 149 -27.74 -18.01 15.93
N SER A 150 -27.68 -17.69 14.63
CA SER A 150 -27.77 -18.70 13.57
C SER A 150 -26.45 -19.48 13.48
N GLY A 151 -26.49 -20.80 13.25
CA GLY A 151 -25.28 -21.61 13.07
C GLY A 151 -24.71 -21.61 11.65
N GLN A 152 -25.45 -21.08 10.67
CA GLN A 152 -25.18 -21.30 9.26
C GLN A 152 -24.86 -20.00 8.52
N TRP A 153 -23.82 -20.03 7.70
CA TRP A 153 -23.50 -18.97 6.75
C TRP A 153 -24.42 -19.06 5.54
N ARG A 154 -24.88 -17.92 5.04
CA ARG A 154 -25.66 -17.81 3.80
C ARG A 154 -24.90 -16.95 2.81
N ALA A 155 -24.84 -17.39 1.56
CA ALA A 155 -24.31 -16.55 0.48
C ALA A 155 -25.13 -15.26 0.39
N ARG A 156 -24.44 -14.13 0.31
CA ARG A 156 -25.03 -12.80 0.23
C ARG A 156 -25.04 -12.33 -1.23
N ASP A 157 -23.85 -12.20 -1.82
CA ASP A 157 -23.65 -11.76 -3.19
C ASP A 157 -22.24 -12.11 -3.70
N THR A 158 -22.05 -11.98 -5.01
CA THR A 158 -20.74 -11.99 -5.67
C THR A 158 -20.49 -10.62 -6.28
N LEU A 159 -19.34 -10.02 -5.97
CA LEU A 159 -18.89 -8.74 -6.53
C LEU A 159 -17.81 -9.00 -7.57
N GLU A 160 -17.90 -8.31 -8.70
CA GLU A 160 -16.79 -8.19 -9.66
C GLU A 160 -16.29 -6.75 -9.62
N ILE A 161 -15.00 -6.57 -9.34
CA ILE A 161 -14.38 -5.29 -9.06
C ILE A 161 -13.14 -5.15 -9.96
N GLU A 162 -13.04 -4.04 -10.67
CA GLU A 162 -11.82 -3.66 -11.36
C GLU A 162 -10.94 -2.94 -10.34
N VAL A 163 -9.79 -3.54 -10.04
CA VAL A 163 -8.77 -2.97 -9.15
C VAL A 163 -7.67 -2.42 -10.03
N THR A 164 -7.43 -1.12 -9.94
CA THR A 164 -6.32 -0.46 -10.62
C THR A 164 -5.27 -0.09 -9.60
N TYR A 165 -4.03 -0.54 -9.81
CA TYR A 165 -2.87 -0.12 -9.04
C TYR A 165 -2.03 0.85 -9.86
N GLU A 166 -1.75 2.02 -9.29
CA GLU A 166 -0.77 2.97 -9.82
C GLU A 166 0.21 3.31 -8.71
N ALA A 167 1.53 3.26 -8.95
CA ALA A 167 2.53 3.53 -7.91
C ALA A 167 2.32 4.90 -7.23
N SER A 168 1.87 5.90 -8.00
CA SER A 168 1.59 7.26 -7.55
C SER A 168 0.18 7.48 -6.99
N LYS A 169 -0.74 6.51 -7.02
CA LYS A 169 -2.10 6.66 -6.45
C LYS A 169 -2.48 5.55 -5.48
N GLY A 170 -1.76 4.44 -5.50
CA GLY A 170 -2.16 3.19 -4.85
C GLY A 170 -3.28 2.49 -5.61
N GLU A 171 -4.13 1.82 -4.84
CA GLU A 171 -5.21 1.02 -5.40
C GLU A 171 -6.51 1.81 -5.48
N THR A 172 -7.19 1.70 -6.61
CA THR A 172 -8.55 2.20 -6.80
C THR A 172 -9.49 1.06 -7.15
N TYR A 173 -10.72 1.16 -6.67
CA TYR A 173 -11.70 0.09 -6.71
C TYR A 173 -12.95 0.53 -7.46
N LYS A 174 -13.20 -0.08 -8.61
CA LYS A 174 -14.39 0.19 -9.41
C LYS A 174 -15.27 -1.05 -9.46
N LEU A 175 -16.41 -0.99 -8.77
CA LEU A 175 -17.40 -2.05 -8.81
C LEU A 175 -17.98 -2.16 -10.24
N LYS A 176 -17.83 -3.33 -10.86
CA LYS A 176 -18.28 -3.60 -12.22
C LYS A 176 -19.65 -4.28 -12.22
N SER A 177 -19.83 -5.28 -11.37
CA SER A 177 -21.10 -6.01 -11.27
C SER A 177 -21.38 -6.55 -9.88
N VAL A 178 -22.66 -6.78 -9.60
CA VAL A 178 -23.16 -7.49 -8.42
C VAL A 178 -24.04 -8.64 -8.91
N ASN A 179 -23.69 -9.87 -8.55
CA ASN A 179 -24.37 -11.09 -9.01
C ASN A 179 -24.50 -11.16 -10.55
N GLY A 180 -23.43 -10.77 -11.25
CA GLY A 180 -23.37 -10.75 -12.72
C GLY A 180 -24.17 -9.62 -13.40
N ARG A 181 -24.84 -8.75 -12.63
CA ARG A 181 -25.56 -7.59 -13.17
C ARG A 181 -24.71 -6.32 -13.04
N PRO A 182 -24.63 -5.46 -14.08
CA PRO A 182 -23.88 -4.22 -14.00
C PRO A 182 -24.22 -3.39 -12.76
N ALA A 183 -23.19 -2.89 -12.08
CA ALA A 183 -23.37 -2.13 -10.86
C ALA A 183 -23.85 -0.71 -11.15
N SER A 184 -24.84 -0.25 -10.38
CA SER A 184 -25.30 1.14 -10.37
C SER A 184 -24.73 1.96 -9.20
N LYS A 185 -24.08 1.29 -8.25
CA LYS A 185 -23.47 1.88 -7.05
C LYS A 185 -21.95 1.80 -7.15
N SER A 186 -21.25 2.70 -6.44
CA SER A 186 -19.81 2.55 -6.21
C SER A 186 -19.52 1.38 -5.27
N TYR A 187 -18.27 0.90 -5.28
CA TYR A 187 -17.81 -0.13 -4.34
C TYR A 187 -18.03 0.30 -2.89
N ASP A 188 -17.71 1.56 -2.60
CA ASP A 188 -17.95 2.25 -1.33
C ASP A 188 -19.42 2.34 -0.89
N ASN A 189 -20.38 1.98 -1.74
CA ASN A 189 -21.82 2.06 -1.43
C ASN A 189 -22.54 0.72 -1.66
N VAL A 190 -21.79 -0.37 -1.90
CA VAL A 190 -22.37 -1.70 -2.15
C VAL A 190 -23.01 -2.31 -0.91
N GLY A 191 -22.71 -1.77 0.28
CA GLY A 191 -23.26 -2.19 1.56
C GLY A 191 -22.63 -3.49 2.09
N GLY A 192 -22.78 -3.75 3.40
CA GLY A 192 -22.16 -4.91 4.06
C GLY A 192 -20.69 -4.67 4.40
N ALA A 193 -19.99 -5.73 4.80
CA ALA A 193 -18.55 -5.67 5.05
C ALA A 193 -17.79 -5.59 3.71
N SER A 194 -16.76 -4.75 3.71
CA SER A 194 -15.83 -4.53 2.60
C SER A 194 -14.42 -4.35 3.14
N SER A 195 -13.44 -4.66 2.29
CA SER A 195 -12.02 -4.51 2.55
C SER A 195 -11.32 -4.07 1.28
N THR A 196 -10.15 -3.49 1.45
CA THR A 196 -9.31 -2.94 0.36
C THR A 196 -7.85 -3.08 0.76
N GLY A 197 -6.96 -3.08 -0.22
CA GLY A 197 -5.52 -3.15 -0.08
C GLY A 197 -4.93 -4.50 -0.50
N GLU A 198 -5.77 -5.52 -0.74
CA GLU A 198 -5.32 -6.91 -0.85
C GLU A 198 -4.50 -7.21 -2.11
N PHE A 199 -4.46 -6.31 -3.09
CA PHE A 199 -3.72 -6.55 -4.34
C PHE A 199 -2.21 -6.26 -4.20
N GLY A 200 -1.84 -5.14 -3.60
CA GLY A 200 -0.47 -4.63 -3.52
C GLY A 200 -0.21 -3.85 -2.24
N THR A 201 -1.15 -3.06 -1.74
CA THR A 201 -0.98 -2.30 -0.48
C THR A 201 -0.62 -3.21 0.69
N VAL A 202 -1.34 -4.32 0.87
CA VAL A 202 -1.10 -5.27 1.97
C VAL A 202 0.25 -5.96 1.81
N LEU A 203 0.63 -6.30 0.57
CA LEU A 203 1.94 -6.89 0.28
C LEU A 203 3.07 -5.91 0.64
N ILE A 204 2.93 -4.63 0.30
CA ILE A 204 3.89 -3.59 0.64
C ILE A 204 3.96 -3.40 2.15
N ALA A 205 2.79 -3.34 2.81
CA ALA A 205 2.68 -3.14 4.24
C ALA A 205 3.41 -4.22 5.04
N LEU A 206 3.46 -5.45 4.52
CA LEU A 206 4.16 -6.56 5.13
C LEU A 206 5.64 -6.30 5.41
N PHE A 207 6.30 -5.58 4.51
CA PHE A 207 7.74 -5.37 4.50
C PHE A 207 8.15 -4.02 5.11
N ARG A 208 7.21 -3.18 5.51
CA ARG A 208 7.54 -1.92 6.19
C ARG A 208 8.07 -2.19 7.60
N ALA A 209 9.07 -1.41 8.03
CA ALA A 209 9.64 -1.52 9.37
C ALA A 209 8.61 -1.24 10.48
N ASP A 210 7.72 -0.27 10.27
CA ASP A 210 6.69 0.13 11.23
C ASP A 210 5.60 -0.93 11.44
N ALA A 211 5.40 -1.84 10.49
CA ALA A 211 4.46 -2.95 10.62
C ALA A 211 4.90 -3.98 11.68
N LYS A 212 6.19 -3.97 12.07
CA LYS A 212 6.81 -4.92 13.02
C LYS A 212 6.33 -6.35 12.76
N THR A 213 6.34 -6.73 11.49
CA THR A 213 5.84 -8.02 11.03
C THR A 213 6.66 -9.13 11.66
N GLU A 214 5.99 -10.04 12.35
CA GLU A 214 6.59 -11.28 12.83
C GLU A 214 6.69 -12.24 11.66
N PHE A 215 7.92 -12.64 11.29
CA PHE A 215 8.15 -13.65 10.26
C PHE A 215 8.66 -14.95 10.89
N LYS A 216 8.11 -16.07 10.42
CA LYS A 216 8.57 -17.41 10.77
C LYS A 216 8.83 -18.19 9.48
N GLN A 217 10.09 -18.56 9.29
CA GLN A 217 10.47 -19.39 8.14
C GLN A 217 9.80 -20.76 8.24
N GLY A 218 9.14 -21.13 7.16
CA GLY A 218 8.54 -22.44 6.93
C GLY A 218 9.45 -23.33 6.07
N PRO A 219 8.91 -24.42 5.50
CA PRO A 219 9.65 -25.26 4.58
C PRO A 219 9.91 -24.54 3.24
N ASN A 220 10.89 -25.05 2.49
CA ASN A 220 11.04 -24.69 1.09
C ASN A 220 9.92 -25.34 0.27
N ASP A 221 9.53 -24.67 -0.80
CA ASP A 221 8.47 -25.07 -1.72
C ASP A 221 8.87 -24.71 -3.16
N ARG A 222 7.99 -24.99 -4.14
CA ARG A 222 8.14 -24.53 -5.51
C ARG A 222 6.92 -23.75 -5.97
N ILE A 223 7.15 -22.59 -6.57
CA ILE A 223 6.11 -21.78 -7.21
C ILE A 223 6.49 -21.60 -8.68
N ASP A 224 5.59 -21.98 -9.60
CA ASP A 224 5.82 -21.93 -11.05
C ASP A 224 7.16 -22.53 -11.51
N GLY A 225 7.58 -23.62 -10.86
CA GLY A 225 8.82 -24.31 -11.18
C GLY A 225 10.09 -23.66 -10.62
N ARG A 226 10.00 -22.56 -9.85
CA ARG A 226 11.12 -21.92 -9.17
C ARG A 226 11.15 -22.29 -7.69
N SER A 227 12.34 -22.38 -7.10
CA SER A 227 12.49 -22.69 -5.68
C SER A 227 12.12 -21.48 -4.84
N ALA A 228 11.26 -21.68 -3.84
CA ALA A 228 10.82 -20.63 -2.94
C ALA A 228 10.98 -21.05 -1.48
N THR A 229 11.23 -20.08 -0.60
CA THR A 229 11.17 -20.27 0.85
C THR A 229 9.84 -19.70 1.35
N ILE A 230 9.08 -20.49 2.09
CA ILE A 230 7.83 -20.01 2.70
C ILE A 230 8.16 -19.23 3.98
N TYR A 231 7.49 -18.10 4.19
CA TYR A 231 7.44 -17.44 5.48
C TYR A 231 6.00 -17.27 5.93
N ASP A 232 5.66 -17.82 7.09
CA ASP A 232 4.47 -17.40 7.81
C ASP A 232 4.71 -16.01 8.37
N PHE A 233 3.70 -15.15 8.27
CA PHE A 233 3.77 -13.80 8.80
C PHE A 233 2.60 -13.48 9.70
N ARG A 234 2.80 -12.53 10.62
CA ARG A 234 1.76 -11.94 11.45
C ARG A 234 2.01 -10.46 11.68
N ILE A 235 0.97 -9.66 11.47
CA ILE A 235 0.92 -8.26 11.86
C ILE A 235 -0.15 -8.11 12.94
N LEU A 236 0.27 -7.59 14.09
CA LEU A 236 -0.62 -7.30 15.21
C LEU A 236 -1.49 -6.09 14.88
N THR A 237 -2.72 -6.05 15.42
CA THR A 237 -3.67 -4.95 15.21
C THR A 237 -3.07 -3.58 15.51
N GLN A 238 -2.20 -3.49 16.53
CA GLN A 238 -1.55 -2.24 16.94
C GLN A 238 -0.55 -1.70 15.90
N ASN A 239 0.02 -2.56 15.06
CA ASN A 239 0.96 -2.20 14.00
C ASN A 239 0.31 -2.26 12.60
N SER A 240 -1.01 -2.51 12.54
CA SER A 240 -1.73 -2.71 11.28
C SER A 240 -2.35 -1.41 10.78
N THR A 241 -2.35 -1.25 9.47
CA THR A 241 -3.13 -0.23 8.76
C THR A 241 -4.34 -0.80 8.05
N TYR A 242 -4.48 -2.13 8.03
CA TYR A 242 -5.53 -2.83 7.32
C TYR A 242 -6.88 -2.62 7.98
N GLN A 243 -7.85 -2.16 7.19
CA GLN A 243 -9.18 -1.81 7.65
C GLN A 243 -10.23 -2.69 7.01
N VAL A 244 -11.18 -3.12 7.84
CA VAL A 244 -12.45 -3.70 7.40
C VAL A 244 -13.54 -2.72 7.73
N THR A 245 -14.31 -2.33 6.72
CA THR A 245 -15.37 -1.33 6.84
C THR A 245 -16.72 -1.96 6.60
N GLU A 246 -17.65 -1.76 7.53
CA GLU A 246 -19.07 -1.99 7.34
C GLU A 246 -19.67 -0.72 6.73
N THR A 247 -20.04 -0.83 5.46
CA THR A 247 -20.37 0.32 4.62
C THR A 247 -21.67 1.03 5.02
N ARG A 248 -22.62 0.35 5.68
CA ARG A 248 -23.93 0.94 6.03
C ARG A 248 -23.86 1.85 7.25
N SER A 249 -23.09 1.45 8.25
CA SER A 249 -22.86 2.15 9.51
C SER A 249 -21.61 3.02 9.45
N ASN A 250 -20.84 2.93 8.36
CA ASN A 250 -19.52 3.55 8.20
C ASN A 250 -18.58 3.21 9.37
N GLN A 251 -18.77 2.05 9.99
CA GLN A 251 -17.92 1.56 11.07
C GLN A 251 -16.73 0.85 10.46
N SER A 252 -15.53 1.28 10.83
CA SER A 252 -14.28 0.66 10.43
C SER A 252 -13.57 0.09 11.65
N ILE A 253 -13.04 -1.11 11.49
CA ILE A 253 -12.12 -1.72 12.45
C ILE A 253 -10.74 -1.84 11.82
N ILE A 254 -9.69 -1.60 12.61
CA ILE A 254 -8.34 -2.00 12.26
C ILE A 254 -8.19 -3.46 12.62
N SER A 255 -7.72 -4.28 11.68
CA SER A 255 -7.53 -5.70 11.88
C SER A 255 -6.05 -6.05 11.77
N GLY A 256 -5.53 -6.79 12.74
CA GLY A 256 -4.31 -7.57 12.53
C GLY A 256 -4.59 -8.67 11.51
N TYR A 257 -3.55 -9.13 10.83
CA TYR A 257 -3.68 -10.18 9.82
C TYR A 257 -2.44 -11.07 9.81
N LYS A 258 -2.61 -12.28 9.29
CA LYS A 258 -1.57 -13.30 9.21
C LYS A 258 -1.78 -14.13 7.95
N GLY A 259 -0.72 -14.75 7.48
CA GLY A 259 -0.76 -15.60 6.29
C GLY A 259 0.62 -16.17 6.03
N SER A 260 0.83 -16.58 4.79
CA SER A 260 2.12 -17.08 4.32
C SER A 260 2.49 -16.38 3.02
N ILE A 261 3.78 -16.14 2.82
CA ILE A 261 4.35 -15.64 1.57
C ILE A 261 5.39 -16.63 1.05
N TRP A 262 5.52 -16.69 -0.27
CA TRP A 262 6.54 -17.48 -0.97
C TRP A 262 7.54 -16.50 -1.54
N ILE A 263 8.78 -16.59 -1.07
CA ILE A 263 9.88 -15.73 -1.53
C ILE A 263 10.78 -16.59 -2.41
N ASP A 264 10.94 -16.19 -3.67
CA ASP A 264 11.83 -16.85 -4.61
C ASP A 264 13.28 -16.84 -4.11
N GLN A 265 14.01 -17.93 -4.27
CA GLN A 265 15.38 -18.05 -3.75
C GLN A 265 16.42 -17.37 -4.66
N GLU A 266 16.07 -17.01 -5.89
CA GLU A 266 16.98 -16.46 -6.89
C GLU A 266 16.79 -14.94 -7.12
N THR A 267 15.73 -14.34 -6.56
CA THR A 267 15.38 -12.92 -6.70
C THR A 267 14.77 -12.36 -5.43
#